data_AF-A0A6A3C2V8-F1
#
_entry.id   AF-A0A6A3C2V8-F1
#
_cell.length_a   1.000
_cell.length_b   1.000
_cell.length_c   1.000
_cell.angle_alpha   90.00
_cell.angle_beta   90.00
_cell.angle_gamma   90.00
#
_symmetry.space_group_name_H-M   'P 1'
#
loop_
_entity.id
_entity.type
_entity.pdbx_description
1 polymer ?
#
loop_
_entity_poly.entity_id
_entity_poly.type
_entity_poly.pdbx_seq_one_letter_code
_entity_poly.pdbx_strand_id
1 'polypeptide(L)'
;MVGLSAGEKHFIQGGIAQDLRLDGRKRLTYQPIYVETGIIPQGRGSDELLTELSVALERCLLGGAGIDPTSLVVVEGKVCWDIYVDGLVISSDGNLLDALAAAIKAALRNTGIPKVDVAAEMAGDEQPEVNISDEEFLQFDTSGIPVIVTLKRVGKCYIVDATVEEESQMSSVVSISVNRKGHVCGLTKWGGWGGAGLDPCIILDMISVAKHVSEQLINKLDSETAAAEATEEE
;
A
#
# COMPACT_ATOMS: atom_id res chain seq x y z
N MET A 1 -23.89 8.05 -8.66
CA MET A 1 -23.91 7.64 -7.24
C MET A 1 -25.18 8.21 -6.61
N VAL A 2 -26.05 7.37 -6.06
CA VAL A 2 -27.24 7.84 -5.33
C VAL A 2 -26.75 8.41 -4.01
N GLY A 3 -27.07 9.68 -3.73
CA GLY A 3 -26.64 10.32 -2.48
C GLY A 3 -27.37 9.73 -1.28
N LEU A 4 -26.65 9.50 -0.18
CA LEU A 4 -27.23 9.03 1.08
C LEU A 4 -28.29 10.00 1.59
N SER A 5 -29.40 9.45 2.07
CA SER A 5 -30.45 10.17 2.79
C SER A 5 -29.94 10.73 4.11
N ALA A 6 -30.60 11.76 4.65
CA ALA A 6 -30.23 12.32 5.94
C ALA A 6 -30.28 11.27 7.07
N GLY A 7 -31.21 10.32 7.02
CA GLY A 7 -31.32 9.23 7.99
C GLY A 7 -30.12 8.29 7.96
N GLU A 8 -29.69 7.86 6.77
CA GLU A 8 -28.51 7.00 6.59
C GLU A 8 -27.23 7.68 7.10
N LYS A 9 -27.06 8.97 6.80
CA LYS A 9 -25.91 9.74 7.30
C LYS A 9 -25.84 9.77 8.82
N HIS A 10 -26.97 10.04 9.48
CA HIS A 10 -27.04 10.03 10.94
C HIS A 10 -26.83 8.63 11.52
N PHE A 11 -27.34 7.61 10.85
CA PHE A 11 -27.16 6.22 11.25
C PHE A 11 -25.68 5.81 11.22
N ILE A 12 -24.96 6.12 10.14
CA ILE A 12 -23.52 5.85 9.99
C ILE A 12 -22.72 6.56 11.08
N GLN A 13 -22.93 7.88 11.25
CA GLN A 13 -22.20 8.66 12.24
C GLN A 13 -22.50 8.20 13.68
N GLY A 14 -23.77 7.88 13.96
CA GLY A 14 -24.22 7.38 15.26
C GLY A 14 -23.67 5.99 15.59
N GLY A 15 -23.66 5.08 14.61
CA GLY A 15 -23.08 3.75 14.75
C GLY A 15 -21.58 3.80 15.03
N ILE A 16 -20.83 4.58 14.24
CA ILE A 16 -19.39 4.75 14.43
C ILE A 16 -19.09 5.35 15.81
N ALA A 17 -19.92 6.28 16.31
CA ALA A 17 -19.76 6.82 17.67
C ALA A 17 -19.94 5.75 18.77
N GLN A 18 -20.66 4.67 18.49
CA GLN A 18 -20.88 3.53 19.38
C GLN A 18 -19.96 2.34 19.09
N ASP A 19 -18.90 2.53 18.29
CA ASP A 19 -17.97 1.48 17.85
C ASP A 19 -18.62 0.35 17.02
N LEU A 20 -19.69 0.66 16.29
CA LEU A 20 -20.43 -0.27 15.43
C LEU A 20 -20.50 0.25 13.99
N ARG A 21 -20.01 -0.53 13.03
CA ARG A 21 -20.08 -0.21 11.60
C ARG A 21 -21.30 -0.83 10.92
N LEU A 22 -21.60 -0.37 9.70
CA LEU A 22 -22.74 -0.86 8.90
C LEU A 22 -22.70 -2.38 8.68
N ASP A 23 -21.50 -2.94 8.55
CA ASP A 23 -21.24 -4.36 8.33
C ASP A 23 -20.95 -5.15 9.61
N GLY A 24 -21.16 -4.53 10.79
CA GLY A 24 -20.97 -5.15 12.10
C GLY A 24 -19.52 -5.19 12.59
N ARG A 25 -18.56 -4.62 11.85
CA ARG A 25 -17.17 -4.48 12.32
C ARG A 25 -17.06 -3.38 13.40
N LYS A 26 -15.96 -3.44 14.16
CA LYS A 26 -15.51 -2.32 15.01
C LYS A 26 -14.78 -1.28 14.16
N ARG A 27 -14.53 -0.10 14.73
CA ARG A 27 -13.89 1.03 14.02
C ARG A 27 -12.51 0.72 13.44
N LEU A 28 -11.71 -0.09 14.15
CA LEU A 28 -10.31 -0.36 13.83
C LEU A 28 -10.10 -1.75 13.23
N THR A 29 -11.10 -2.29 12.54
CA THR A 29 -11.08 -3.65 11.99
C THR A 29 -11.21 -3.61 10.48
N TYR A 30 -10.21 -4.18 9.78
CA TYR A 30 -10.22 -4.39 8.33
C TYR A 30 -11.18 -5.53 7.93
N GLN A 31 -11.63 -5.51 6.68
CA GLN A 31 -12.26 -6.65 6.04
C GLN A 31 -11.24 -7.81 5.93
N PRO A 32 -11.73 -9.05 5.71
CA PRO A 32 -10.87 -10.12 5.22
C PRO A 32 -10.10 -9.67 3.98
N ILE A 33 -8.78 -9.91 3.98
CA ILE A 33 -7.90 -9.67 2.84
C ILE A 33 -7.53 -11.05 2.33
N TYR A 34 -7.62 -11.22 1.02
CA TYR A 34 -7.19 -12.41 0.31
C TYR A 34 -6.14 -11.97 -0.69
N VAL A 35 -5.05 -12.72 -0.78
CA VAL A 35 -3.97 -12.46 -1.73
C VAL A 35 -3.91 -13.66 -2.66
N GLU A 36 -3.90 -13.37 -3.95
CA GLU A 36 -3.54 -14.32 -4.99
C GLU A 36 -2.37 -13.71 -5.75
N THR A 37 -1.34 -14.51 -5.98
CA THR A 37 -0.22 -14.16 -6.85
C THR A 37 -0.43 -14.86 -8.19
N GLY A 38 0.20 -14.34 -9.24
CA GLY A 38 0.13 -14.93 -10.57
C GLY A 38 0.37 -13.91 -11.68
N ILE A 39 0.30 -14.39 -12.92
CA ILE A 39 0.53 -13.57 -14.11
C ILE A 39 -0.77 -12.90 -14.53
N ILE A 40 -0.82 -11.57 -14.48
CA ILE A 40 -1.97 -10.78 -14.94
C ILE A 40 -1.66 -10.19 -16.34
N PRO A 41 -2.56 -10.32 -17.33
CA PRO A 41 -2.39 -9.66 -18.62
C PRO A 41 -2.46 -8.13 -18.49
N GLN A 42 -1.63 -7.41 -19.24
CA GLN A 42 -1.52 -5.96 -19.15
C GLN A 42 -2.82 -5.23 -19.54
N GLY A 43 -3.21 -4.24 -18.74
CA GLY A 43 -4.29 -3.31 -19.01
C GLY A 43 -3.79 -1.88 -19.12
N ARG A 44 -4.46 -1.04 -19.91
CA ARG A 44 -4.23 0.41 -19.95
C ARG A 44 -5.45 1.12 -19.38
N GLY A 45 -5.24 1.98 -18.39
CA GLY A 45 -6.27 2.84 -17.81
C GLY A 45 -5.80 4.29 -17.75
N SER A 46 -6.73 5.23 -17.86
CA SER A 46 -6.49 6.66 -17.67
C SER A 46 -7.55 7.24 -16.75
N ASP A 47 -7.15 7.90 -15.66
CA ASP A 47 -8.04 8.71 -14.81
C ASP A 47 -7.24 9.70 -13.96
N GLU A 48 -7.83 10.84 -13.62
CA GLU A 48 -7.19 11.90 -12.81
C GLU A 48 -6.92 11.45 -11.37
N LEU A 49 -7.80 10.61 -10.80
CA LEU A 49 -7.63 9.99 -9.47
C LEU A 49 -6.36 9.13 -9.37
N LEU A 50 -5.89 8.57 -10.49
CA LEU A 50 -4.68 7.77 -10.51
C LEU A 50 -3.46 8.61 -10.13
N THR A 51 -3.41 9.88 -10.54
CA THR A 51 -2.22 10.72 -10.31
C THR A 51 -2.01 10.98 -8.81
N GLU A 52 -3.08 11.29 -8.06
CA GLU A 52 -2.96 11.53 -6.63
C GLU A 52 -2.59 10.25 -5.86
N LEU A 53 -3.17 9.11 -6.26
CA LEU A 53 -2.84 7.80 -5.69
C LEU A 53 -1.40 7.41 -5.98
N SER A 54 -0.92 7.60 -7.21
CA SER A 54 0.47 7.36 -7.59
C SER A 54 1.43 8.18 -6.74
N VAL A 55 1.21 9.49 -6.61
CA VAL A 55 2.06 10.34 -5.77
C VAL A 55 2.02 9.91 -4.30
N ALA A 56 0.86 9.51 -3.79
CA ALA A 56 0.75 9.02 -2.42
C ALA A 56 1.47 7.68 -2.22
N LEU A 57 1.36 6.75 -3.17
CA LEU A 57 2.07 5.48 -3.15
C LEU A 57 3.58 5.70 -3.21
N GLU A 58 4.06 6.54 -4.13
CA GLU A 58 5.48 6.91 -4.24
C GLU A 58 6.00 7.49 -2.93
N ARG A 59 5.30 8.46 -2.33
CA ARG A 59 5.71 9.05 -1.04
C ARG A 59 5.74 8.02 0.08
N CYS A 60 4.76 7.12 0.11
CA CYS A 60 4.65 6.13 1.17
C CYS A 60 5.69 5.01 1.05
N LEU A 61 6.01 4.58 -0.17
CA LEU A 61 6.95 3.49 -0.47
C LEU A 61 8.40 3.97 -0.48
N LEU A 62 8.68 5.13 -1.10
CA LEU A 62 10.03 5.67 -1.26
C LEU A 62 10.46 6.58 -0.11
N GLY A 63 9.52 7.18 0.63
CA GLY A 63 9.80 8.17 1.68
C GLY A 63 10.51 7.64 2.93
N GLY A 64 10.59 6.32 3.12
CA GLY A 64 11.06 5.73 4.37
C GLY A 64 11.95 4.48 4.26
N ALA A 65 12.79 4.41 3.23
CA ALA A 65 13.73 3.29 3.00
C ALA A 65 13.02 1.94 2.81
N GLY A 66 11.88 1.94 2.12
CA GLY A 66 11.15 0.71 1.83
C GLY A 66 11.90 -0.23 0.90
N ILE A 67 12.62 0.35 -0.07
CA ILE A 67 13.42 -0.34 -1.08
C ILE A 67 14.84 0.24 -1.02
N ASP A 68 15.84 -0.62 -0.95
CA ASP A 68 17.25 -0.22 -1.03
C ASP A 68 17.69 -0.18 -2.50
N PRO A 69 17.89 1.01 -3.11
CA PRO A 69 18.28 1.12 -4.51
C PRO A 69 19.69 0.56 -4.76
N THR A 70 20.53 0.43 -3.71
CA THR A 70 21.89 -0.11 -3.87
C THR A 70 21.86 -1.61 -4.18
N SER A 71 20.84 -2.33 -3.71
CA SER A 71 20.63 -3.75 -4.04
C SER A 71 20.31 -4.00 -5.52
N LEU A 72 19.91 -2.95 -6.25
CA LEU A 72 19.54 -3.01 -7.66
C LEU A 72 20.69 -2.64 -8.59
N VAL A 73 21.82 -2.18 -8.06
CA VAL A 73 22.99 -1.81 -8.87
C VAL A 73 23.76 -3.06 -9.27
N VAL A 74 23.93 -3.28 -10.57
CA VAL A 74 24.74 -4.37 -11.12
C VAL A 74 26.18 -3.90 -11.33
N VAL A 75 26.33 -2.76 -12.03
CA VAL A 75 27.62 -2.10 -12.28
C VAL A 75 27.45 -0.63 -11.94
N GLU A 76 28.24 -0.16 -10.97
CA GLU A 76 28.16 1.21 -10.47
C GLU A 76 28.30 2.24 -11.62
N GLY A 77 27.32 3.13 -11.72
CA GLY A 77 27.29 4.17 -12.76
C GLY A 77 27.05 3.68 -14.19
N LYS A 78 26.87 2.37 -14.43
CA LYS A 78 26.66 1.83 -15.78
C LYS A 78 25.34 1.07 -15.92
N VAL A 79 25.07 0.09 -15.04
CA VAL A 79 23.93 -0.83 -15.18
C VAL A 79 23.27 -1.05 -13.83
N CYS A 80 21.95 -0.84 -13.77
CA CYS A 80 21.12 -1.15 -12.62
C CYS A 80 19.77 -1.71 -13.08
N TRP A 81 19.10 -2.40 -12.17
CA TRP A 81 17.71 -2.80 -12.33
C TRP A 81 16.79 -1.60 -12.18
N ASP A 82 15.82 -1.50 -13.09
CA ASP A 82 14.73 -0.54 -13.04
C ASP A 82 13.42 -1.32 -12.87
N ILE A 83 12.77 -1.12 -11.72
CA ILE A 83 11.58 -1.88 -11.33
C ILE A 83 10.35 -1.02 -11.57
N TYR A 84 9.55 -1.42 -12.55
CA TYR A 84 8.25 -0.83 -12.82
C TYR A 84 7.17 -1.60 -12.08
N VAL A 85 6.34 -0.88 -11.33
CA VAL A 85 5.19 -1.44 -10.61
C VAL A 85 3.92 -0.85 -11.19
N ASP A 86 3.15 -1.69 -11.87
CA ASP A 86 1.87 -1.33 -12.47
C ASP A 86 0.70 -1.89 -11.64
N GLY A 87 -0.23 -1.03 -11.24
CA GLY A 87 -1.43 -1.41 -10.50
C GLY A 87 -2.69 -1.28 -11.37
N LEU A 88 -3.50 -2.34 -11.44
CA LEU A 88 -4.80 -2.34 -12.11
C LEU A 88 -5.92 -2.53 -11.09
N VAL A 89 -6.83 -1.55 -11.02
CA VAL A 89 -8.01 -1.62 -10.14
C VAL A 89 -9.19 -2.16 -10.94
N ILE A 90 -9.66 -3.35 -10.58
CA ILE A 90 -10.80 -4.01 -11.24
C ILE A 90 -12.12 -3.49 -10.66
N SER A 91 -12.19 -3.41 -9.33
CA SER A 91 -13.32 -2.88 -8.58
C SER A 91 -12.79 -2.17 -7.34
N SER A 92 -13.59 -1.22 -6.83
CA SER A 92 -13.26 -0.49 -5.61
C SER A 92 -14.54 -0.32 -4.80
N ASP A 93 -14.50 -0.81 -3.56
CA ASP A 93 -15.56 -0.62 -2.55
C ASP A 93 -15.05 0.17 -1.34
N GLY A 94 -14.11 1.08 -1.60
CA GLY A 94 -13.47 1.93 -0.60
C GLY A 94 -12.06 1.47 -0.23
N ASN A 95 -11.36 2.33 0.50
CA ASN A 95 -10.02 2.09 1.04
C ASN A 95 -8.94 1.66 0.02
N LEU A 96 -9.07 2.15 -1.21
CA LEU A 96 -8.28 1.72 -2.35
C LEU A 96 -6.76 1.84 -2.15
N LEU A 97 -6.28 2.90 -1.48
CA LEU A 97 -4.85 3.13 -1.28
C LEU A 97 -4.17 2.03 -0.44
N ASP A 98 -4.84 1.58 0.62
CA ASP A 98 -4.31 0.53 1.50
C ASP A 98 -4.27 -0.81 0.76
N ALA A 99 -5.33 -1.10 -0.02
CA ALA A 99 -5.40 -2.31 -0.85
C ALA A 99 -4.31 -2.33 -1.92
N LEU A 100 -4.09 -1.20 -2.61
CA LEU A 100 -3.00 -1.07 -3.59
C LEU A 100 -1.62 -1.26 -2.94
N ALA A 101 -1.38 -0.64 -1.79
CA ALA A 101 -0.11 -0.80 -1.08
C ALA A 101 0.13 -2.25 -0.62
N ALA A 102 -0.91 -2.92 -0.13
CA ALA A 102 -0.84 -4.33 0.23
C ALA A 102 -0.55 -5.22 -1.00
N ALA A 103 -1.21 -4.95 -2.13
CA ALA A 103 -0.98 -5.66 -3.38
C ALA A 103 0.46 -5.45 -3.91
N ILE A 104 0.97 -4.22 -3.87
CA ILE A 104 2.36 -3.90 -4.27
C ILE A 104 3.35 -4.65 -3.38
N LYS A 105 3.13 -4.68 -2.07
CA LYS A 105 4.00 -5.42 -1.14
C LYS A 105 3.99 -6.92 -1.42
N ALA A 106 2.82 -7.51 -1.67
CA ALA A 106 2.70 -8.92 -2.04
C ALA A 106 3.38 -9.22 -3.39
N ALA A 107 3.18 -8.37 -4.40
CA ALA A 107 3.81 -8.50 -5.71
C ALA A 107 5.33 -8.42 -5.64
N LEU A 108 5.87 -7.45 -4.88
CA LEU A 108 7.32 -7.33 -4.67
C LEU A 108 7.89 -8.54 -3.92
N ARG A 109 7.12 -9.19 -3.03
CA ARG A 109 7.56 -10.40 -2.34
C ARG A 109 7.68 -11.60 -3.28
N ASN A 110 6.76 -11.71 -4.23
CA ASN A 110 6.79 -12.73 -5.28
C ASN A 110 7.74 -12.40 -6.44
N THR A 111 8.40 -11.24 -6.42
CA THR A 111 9.31 -10.84 -7.50
C THR A 111 10.69 -11.47 -7.30
N GLY A 112 11.10 -12.30 -8.27
CA GLY A 112 12.47 -12.78 -8.41
C GLY A 112 13.25 -11.88 -9.37
N ILE A 113 14.34 -11.28 -8.91
CA ILE A 113 15.29 -10.55 -9.77
C ILE A 113 16.24 -11.58 -10.38
N PRO A 114 16.32 -11.72 -11.71
CA PRO A 114 17.24 -12.68 -12.31
C PRO A 114 18.68 -12.28 -12.00
N LYS A 115 19.50 -13.28 -11.67
CA LYS A 115 20.90 -13.06 -11.37
C LYS A 115 21.64 -12.58 -12.63
N VAL A 116 22.57 -11.66 -12.42
CA VAL A 116 23.34 -11.05 -13.48
C VAL A 116 24.82 -11.36 -13.30
N ASP A 117 25.41 -11.99 -14.30
CA ASP A 117 26.85 -12.24 -14.37
C ASP A 117 27.49 -11.22 -15.33
N VAL A 118 28.38 -10.40 -14.79
CA VAL A 118 29.12 -9.40 -15.56
C VAL A 118 30.37 -10.06 -16.13
N ALA A 119 30.47 -10.15 -17.46
CA ALA A 119 31.69 -10.60 -18.11
C ALA A 119 32.79 -9.54 -17.90
N ALA A 120 34.03 -9.98 -17.72
CA ALA A 120 35.14 -9.16 -17.24
C ALA A 120 35.24 -7.79 -17.94
N GLU A 121 35.47 -6.73 -17.15
CA GLU A 121 35.58 -5.36 -17.64
C GLU A 121 36.59 -5.25 -18.79
N MET A 122 36.09 -4.97 -20.00
CA MET A 122 36.92 -4.49 -21.09
C MET A 122 37.41 -3.07 -20.75
N ALA A 123 38.71 -2.84 -20.89
CA ALA A 123 39.33 -1.56 -20.60
C ALA A 123 38.82 -0.47 -21.56
N GLY A 124 37.99 0.46 -21.05
CA GLY A 124 37.48 1.59 -21.82
C GLY A 124 36.08 2.06 -21.38
N ASP A 125 35.54 3.03 -22.13
CA ASP A 125 34.19 3.60 -21.97
C ASP A 125 33.10 2.72 -22.62
N GLU A 126 33.40 1.42 -22.85
CA GLU A 126 32.48 0.48 -23.47
C GLU A 126 31.46 -0.05 -22.45
N GLN A 127 30.24 -0.34 -22.93
CA GLN A 127 29.18 -0.94 -22.11
C GLN A 127 29.60 -2.36 -21.69
N PRO A 128 29.47 -2.72 -20.40
CA PRO A 128 29.82 -4.05 -19.92
C PRO A 128 28.93 -5.10 -20.60
N GLU A 129 29.51 -6.25 -20.95
CA GLU A 129 28.73 -7.40 -21.39
C GLU A 129 28.06 -8.05 -20.18
N VAL A 130 26.73 -8.04 -20.20
CA VAL A 130 25.88 -8.49 -19.10
C VAL A 130 25.15 -9.76 -19.52
N ASN A 131 25.40 -10.86 -18.81
CA ASN A 131 24.65 -12.11 -18.99
C ASN A 131 23.61 -12.23 -17.89
N ILE A 132 22.34 -12.36 -18.28
CA ILE A 132 21.21 -12.54 -17.37
C ILE A 132 20.90 -14.03 -17.31
N SER A 133 20.81 -14.58 -16.10
CA SER A 133 20.42 -15.98 -15.88
C SER A 133 18.91 -16.16 -16.02
N ASP A 134 18.49 -17.20 -16.75
CA ASP A 134 17.08 -17.60 -16.88
C ASP A 134 16.64 -18.57 -15.77
N GLU A 135 17.58 -19.09 -14.97
CA GLU A 135 17.33 -20.16 -13.98
C GLU A 135 17.54 -19.69 -12.53
N GLU A 136 18.41 -18.70 -12.30
CA GLU A 136 18.75 -18.22 -10.96
C GLU A 136 18.09 -16.87 -10.68
N PHE A 137 17.22 -16.82 -9.67
CA PHE A 137 16.56 -15.60 -9.21
C PHE A 137 16.95 -15.27 -7.77
N LEU A 138 17.22 -13.98 -7.52
CA LEU A 138 17.39 -13.39 -6.21
C LEU A 138 16.04 -12.87 -5.73
N GLN A 139 15.61 -13.30 -4.57
CA GLN A 139 14.38 -12.81 -3.97
C GLN A 139 14.55 -11.35 -3.51
N PHE A 140 13.56 -10.52 -3.81
CA PHE A 140 13.54 -9.12 -3.39
C PHE A 140 13.37 -8.99 -1.86
N ASP A 141 14.18 -8.16 -1.20
CA ASP A 141 14.00 -7.89 0.23
C ASP A 141 12.80 -6.98 0.46
N THR A 142 11.73 -7.56 1.00
CA THR A 142 10.48 -6.83 1.33
C THR A 142 10.40 -6.37 2.79
N SER A 143 11.47 -6.54 3.58
CA SER A 143 11.48 -6.20 5.01
C SER A 143 11.29 -4.70 5.28
N GLY A 144 11.79 -3.87 4.37
CA GLY A 144 11.65 -2.41 4.42
C GLY A 144 10.26 -1.92 3.99
N ILE A 145 9.56 -2.66 3.13
CA ILE A 145 8.34 -2.20 2.46
C ILE A 145 7.22 -1.97 3.49
N PRO A 146 6.73 -0.72 3.60
CA PRO A 146 5.66 -0.41 4.54
C PRO A 146 4.28 -0.82 4.01
N VAL A 147 3.35 -1.02 4.93
CA VAL A 147 1.91 -1.03 4.61
C VAL A 147 1.35 0.36 4.85
N ILE A 148 0.33 0.75 4.08
CA ILE A 148 -0.40 1.99 4.29
C ILE A 148 -1.64 1.68 5.12
N VAL A 149 -1.85 2.49 6.16
CA VAL A 149 -3.07 2.48 6.99
C VAL A 149 -3.76 3.84 6.83
N THR A 150 -4.96 3.82 6.26
CA THR A 150 -5.75 5.04 6.04
C THR A 150 -6.82 5.22 7.12
N LEU A 151 -6.65 6.26 7.93
CA LEU A 151 -7.56 6.65 9.00
C LEU A 151 -8.50 7.75 8.51
N LYS A 152 -9.80 7.45 8.51
CA LYS A 152 -10.86 8.35 8.04
C LYS A 152 -11.66 8.84 9.24
N ARG A 153 -11.72 10.17 9.41
CA ARG A 153 -12.43 10.81 10.52
C ARG A 153 -13.92 10.98 10.19
N VAL A 154 -14.77 10.24 10.90
CA VAL A 154 -16.23 10.37 10.84
C VAL A 154 -16.74 10.91 12.18
N GLY A 155 -17.25 12.14 12.16
CA GLY A 155 -17.62 12.87 13.37
C GLY A 155 -16.43 13.09 14.32
N LYS A 156 -16.51 12.54 15.52
CA LYS A 156 -15.46 12.61 16.56
C LYS A 156 -14.52 11.41 16.60
N CYS A 157 -14.80 10.38 15.80
CA CYS A 157 -14.04 9.14 15.77
C CYS A 157 -13.29 9.02 14.45
N TYR A 158 -12.34 8.10 14.39
CA TYR A 158 -11.73 7.65 13.15
C TYR A 158 -11.92 6.15 12.98
N ILE A 159 -11.97 5.73 11.73
CA ILE A 159 -12.11 4.34 11.31
C ILE A 159 -11.04 4.00 10.29
N VAL A 160 -10.71 2.71 10.19
CA VAL A 160 -9.89 2.15 9.12
C VAL A 160 -10.79 1.41 8.13
N ASP A 161 -10.33 1.26 6.90
CA ASP A 161 -10.98 0.39 5.93
C ASP A 161 -12.47 0.70 5.71
N ALA A 162 -12.76 2.00 5.58
CA ALA A 162 -14.12 2.50 5.42
C ALA A 162 -14.71 2.12 4.06
N THR A 163 -15.99 1.74 4.05
CA THR A 163 -16.74 1.50 2.81
C THR A 163 -17.02 2.83 2.10
N VAL A 164 -17.47 2.76 0.85
CA VAL A 164 -17.80 3.96 0.05
C VAL A 164 -18.85 4.85 0.74
N GLU A 165 -19.84 4.26 1.41
CA GLU A 165 -20.85 5.02 2.16
C GLU A 165 -20.24 5.77 3.34
N GLU A 166 -19.34 5.13 4.08
CA GLU A 166 -18.65 5.71 5.23
C GLU A 166 -17.65 6.79 4.80
N GLU A 167 -16.93 6.58 3.68
CA GLU A 167 -16.06 7.58 3.05
C GLU A 167 -16.84 8.85 2.69
N SER A 168 -18.08 8.72 2.22
CA SER A 168 -18.92 9.88 1.91
C SER A 168 -19.25 10.76 3.13
N GLN A 169 -19.08 10.23 4.35
CA GLN A 169 -19.34 10.92 5.62
C GLN A 169 -18.06 11.36 6.34
N MET A 170 -16.90 11.21 5.71
CA MET A 170 -15.62 11.59 6.31
C MET A 170 -15.36 13.09 6.21
N SER A 171 -14.84 13.65 7.29
CA SER A 171 -14.43 15.06 7.41
C SER A 171 -12.95 15.26 7.08
N SER A 172 -12.13 14.23 7.23
CA SER A 172 -10.69 14.28 7.04
C SER A 172 -10.13 12.87 6.92
N VAL A 173 -9.05 12.73 6.16
CA VAL A 173 -8.38 11.44 5.97
C VAL A 173 -6.88 11.63 6.13
N VAL A 174 -6.25 10.69 6.82
CA VAL A 174 -4.80 10.63 6.98
C VAL A 174 -4.35 9.22 6.64
N SER A 175 -3.47 9.10 5.66
CA SER A 175 -2.79 7.85 5.32
C SER A 175 -1.39 7.86 5.91
N ILE A 176 -1.05 6.78 6.61
CA ILE A 176 0.21 6.65 7.32
C ILE A 176 0.85 5.35 6.85
N SER A 177 2.07 5.42 6.34
CA SER A 177 2.83 4.22 5.97
C SER A 177 3.73 3.79 7.11
N VAL A 178 3.67 2.51 7.46
CA VAL A 178 4.41 1.93 8.59
C VAL A 178 5.13 0.67 8.14
N ASN A 179 6.42 0.59 8.40
CA ASN A 179 7.22 -0.60 8.09
C ASN A 179 7.09 -1.69 9.18
N ARG A 180 7.65 -2.87 8.93
CA ARG A 180 7.64 -3.99 9.88
C ARG A 180 8.33 -3.67 11.20
N LYS A 181 9.24 -2.70 11.23
CA LYS A 181 9.94 -2.23 12.44
C LYS A 181 9.11 -1.22 13.25
N GLY A 182 7.93 -0.82 12.77
CA GLY A 182 7.06 0.18 13.41
C GLY A 182 7.50 1.63 13.19
N HIS A 183 8.42 1.88 12.26
CA HIS A 183 8.79 3.23 11.83
C HIS A 183 7.78 3.75 10.81
N VAL A 184 7.48 5.05 10.92
CA VAL A 184 6.61 5.74 9.97
C VAL A 184 7.46 6.14 8.76
N CYS A 185 7.11 5.66 7.59
CA CYS A 185 7.81 5.91 6.33
C CYS A 185 7.24 7.14 5.59
N GLY A 186 5.99 7.50 5.87
CA GLY A 186 5.30 8.59 5.19
C GLY A 186 3.97 8.89 5.85
N LEU A 187 3.53 10.15 5.70
CA LEU A 187 2.23 10.61 6.17
C LEU A 187 1.64 11.58 5.15
N THR A 188 0.43 11.29 4.70
CA THR A 188 -0.32 12.13 3.76
C THR A 188 -1.67 12.45 4.36
N LYS A 189 -1.93 13.72 4.65
CA LYS A 189 -3.28 14.20 4.91
C LYS A 189 -3.95 14.50 3.58
N TRP A 190 -5.06 13.84 3.32
CA TRP A 190 -5.87 14.13 2.15
C TRP A 190 -6.85 15.26 2.45
N GLY A 191 -7.26 15.96 1.39
CA GLY A 191 -8.38 16.89 1.45
C GLY A 191 -9.64 16.15 1.91
N GLY A 192 -10.32 16.67 2.93
CA GLY A 192 -11.64 16.20 3.34
C GLY A 192 -12.74 17.05 2.72
N TRP A 193 -13.97 16.54 2.67
CA TRP A 193 -15.12 17.33 2.24
C TRP A 193 -15.26 18.56 3.15
N GLY A 194 -15.14 19.75 2.57
CA GLY A 194 -15.17 21.03 3.32
C GLY A 194 -13.85 21.47 3.96
N GLY A 195 -12.71 20.81 3.67
CA GLY A 195 -11.38 21.30 4.07
C GLY A 195 -11.15 21.34 5.58
N ALA A 196 -11.82 20.45 6.34
CA ALA A 196 -11.76 20.48 7.79
C ALA A 196 -10.31 20.29 8.31
N GLY A 197 -9.93 21.18 9.21
CA GLY A 197 -8.67 21.08 9.95
C GLY A 197 -8.64 19.83 10.83
N LEU A 198 -7.45 19.28 11.02
CA LEU A 198 -7.18 18.28 12.05
C LEU A 198 -6.33 18.93 13.13
N ASP A 199 -6.73 18.70 14.39
CA ASP A 199 -5.90 19.07 15.52
C ASP A 199 -4.62 18.21 15.50
N PRO A 200 -3.43 18.79 15.69
CA PRO A 200 -2.17 18.05 15.71
C PRO A 200 -2.15 16.89 16.73
N CYS A 201 -2.82 17.04 17.88
CA CYS A 201 -2.93 15.97 18.88
C CYS A 201 -3.63 14.73 18.31
N ILE A 202 -4.68 14.92 17.51
CA ILE A 202 -5.40 13.83 16.86
C ILE A 202 -4.48 13.12 15.86
N ILE A 203 -3.57 13.84 15.19
CA ILE A 203 -2.63 13.23 14.25
C ILE A 203 -1.64 12.32 15.00
N LEU A 204 -1.16 12.73 16.18
CA LEU A 204 -0.28 11.91 17.02
C LEU A 204 -0.99 10.63 17.51
N ASP A 205 -2.27 10.75 17.88
CA ASP A 205 -3.10 9.59 18.24
C ASP A 205 -3.29 8.67 17.02
N MET A 206 -3.56 9.23 15.84
CA MET A 206 -3.69 8.49 14.59
C MET A 206 -2.41 7.72 14.24
N ILE A 207 -1.22 8.31 14.44
CA ILE A 207 0.06 7.62 14.23
C ILE A 207 0.19 6.43 15.18
N SER A 208 -0.16 6.60 16.46
CA SER A 208 -0.07 5.53 17.46
C SER A 208 -1.01 4.38 17.13
N VAL A 209 -2.24 4.69 16.69
CA VAL A 209 -3.21 3.70 16.24
C VAL A 209 -2.77 3.02 14.96
N ALA A 210 -2.26 3.77 13.97
CA ALA A 210 -1.79 3.21 12.71
C ALA A 210 -0.66 2.21 12.93
N LYS A 211 0.28 2.47 13.85
CA LYS A 211 1.32 1.50 14.22
C LYS A 211 0.73 0.20 14.74
N HIS A 212 -0.23 0.28 15.66
CA HIS A 212 -0.86 -0.92 16.23
C HIS A 212 -1.65 -1.72 15.18
N VAL A 213 -2.42 -1.02 14.33
CA VAL A 213 -3.21 -1.66 13.28
C VAL A 213 -2.31 -2.24 12.17
N SER A 214 -1.21 -1.55 11.84
CA SER A 214 -0.26 -2.01 10.83
C SER A 214 0.42 -3.32 11.20
N GLU A 215 0.68 -3.57 12.49
CA GLU A 215 1.27 -4.84 12.94
C GLU A 215 0.34 -6.02 12.64
N GLN A 216 -0.96 -5.86 12.93
CA GLN A 216 -1.96 -6.87 12.62
C GLN A 216 -2.12 -7.06 11.10
N LEU A 217 -2.12 -5.95 10.35
CA LEU A 217 -2.25 -5.96 8.90
C LEU A 217 -1.06 -6.64 8.20
N ILE A 218 0.17 -6.34 8.63
CA ILE A 218 1.38 -6.96 8.10
C ILE A 218 1.38 -8.47 8.35
N ASN A 219 1.08 -8.90 9.57
CA ASN A 219 1.06 -10.33 9.90
C ASN A 219 0.03 -11.09 9.09
N LYS A 220 -1.15 -10.50 8.86
CA LYS A 220 -2.19 -11.09 8.04
C LYS A 220 -1.76 -11.15 6.56
N LEU A 221 -1.22 -10.05 6.04
CA LEU A 221 -0.76 -9.97 4.66
C LEU A 221 0.34 -11.01 4.39
N ASP A 222 1.34 -11.10 5.27
CA ASP A 222 2.44 -12.07 5.13
C ASP A 222 1.93 -13.52 5.14
N SER A 223 0.92 -13.82 5.97
CA SER A 223 0.28 -15.13 6.03
C SER A 223 -0.47 -15.47 4.74
N GLU A 224 -1.26 -14.54 4.21
CA GLU A 224 -2.01 -14.74 2.97
C GLU A 224 -1.08 -14.84 1.76
N THR A 225 -0.04 -14.00 1.69
CA THR A 225 0.96 -14.09 0.62
C THR A 225 1.73 -15.40 0.68
N ALA A 226 2.08 -15.91 1.87
CA ALA A 226 2.72 -17.22 1.99
C ALA A 226 1.78 -18.38 1.57
N ALA A 227 0.48 -18.26 1.83
CA ALA A 227 -0.51 -19.23 1.39
C ALA A 227 -0.70 -19.22 -0.14
N ALA A 228 -0.67 -18.03 -0.75
CA ALA A 228 -0.73 -17.87 -2.20
C ALA A 228 0.47 -18.51 -2.90
N GLU A 229 1.68 -18.23 -2.42
CA GLU A 229 2.94 -18.83 -2.92
C GLU A 229 2.89 -20.36 -2.86
N ALA A 230 2.38 -20.94 -1.76
CA ALA A 230 2.26 -22.40 -1.61
C ALA A 230 1.25 -23.05 -2.58
N THR A 231 0.27 -22.28 -3.08
CA THR A 231 -0.75 -22.79 -4.00
C THR A 231 -0.27 -22.78 -5.46
N GLU A 232 0.70 -21.93 -5.79
CA GLU A 232 1.31 -21.88 -7.13
C GLU A 232 2.26 -23.06 -7.41
N GLU A 233 2.78 -23.71 -6.36
CA GLU A 233 3.68 -24.88 -6.48
C GLU A 233 2.92 -26.21 -6.73
N GLU A 234 1.59 -26.23 -6.65
CA GLU A 234 0.71 -27.40 -6.91
C GLU A 234 0.14 -27.43 -8.34
#